data_AF-A0A255Z1J5-F1
#
_entry.id   AF-A0A255Z1J5-F1
#
_cell.length_a   1.000
_cell.length_b   1.000
_cell.length_c   1.000
_cell.angle_alpha   90.00
_cell.angle_beta   90.00
_cell.angle_gamma   90.00
#
_symmetry.space_group_name_H-M   'P 1'
#
loop_
_entity.id
_entity.type
_entity.pdbx_description
1 polymer ?
#
loop_
_entity_poly.entity_id
_entity_poly.type
_entity_poly.pdbx_seq_one_letter_code
_entity_poly.pdbx_strand_id
1 'polypeptide(L)'
;MGWRDRAEGDGAQGSADDLSWLVGTYWYVPTEYLPAMQQVNVTEPKITQVNDQTLWYFTEYSNGYLVGQCAASVDGDDFEYQSIVGSVTPEGTVCLSFTPVGGISLHPVRGSVSVANFIVGQGKMVKHQGEWAFLMQMTGGNGVYNLTHWAYMMQTRPGDQSWTNLPGTDGSQSVDEIFADWG
;
A
#
# COMPACT_ATOMS: atom_id res chain seq x y z
N MET A 1 -39.30 -9.63 36.92
CA MET A 1 -38.11 -9.38 37.76
C MET A 1 -36.94 -9.95 36.97
N GLY A 2 -36.16 -9.20 36.19
CA GLY A 2 -35.30 -8.06 36.59
C GLY A 2 -34.19 -8.62 37.49
N TRP A 3 -32.88 -8.56 37.20
CA TRP A 3 -32.04 -7.45 36.72
C TRP A 3 -30.69 -8.06 36.21
N ARG A 4 -30.15 -7.65 35.03
CA ARG A 4 -28.97 -6.76 34.80
C ARG A 4 -27.59 -7.45 34.91
N ASP A 5 -26.58 -7.22 34.07
CA ASP A 5 -26.34 -6.18 33.07
C ASP A 5 -25.60 -6.69 31.82
N ARG A 6 -25.93 -6.02 30.72
CA ARG A 6 -25.49 -6.21 29.34
C ARG A 6 -24.20 -5.41 29.14
N ALA A 7 -23.24 -6.01 28.43
CA ALA A 7 -21.92 -5.47 28.14
C ALA A 7 -21.95 -4.08 27.47
N GLU A 8 -21.04 -3.21 27.94
CA GLU A 8 -20.61 -1.98 27.28
C GLU A 8 -19.38 -2.26 26.41
N GLY A 9 -19.30 -1.60 25.25
CA GLY A 9 -18.04 -1.35 24.54
C GLY A 9 -17.90 -1.97 23.15
N ASP A 10 -18.57 -1.38 22.16
CA ASP A 10 -18.33 -1.57 20.72
C ASP A 10 -16.87 -1.22 20.35
N GLY A 11 -16.08 -2.24 20.05
CA GLY A 11 -14.94 -2.14 19.16
C GLY A 11 -15.14 -3.21 18.09
N ALA A 12 -15.28 -2.82 16.83
CA ALA A 12 -15.47 -3.75 15.72
C ALA A 12 -14.29 -4.75 15.65
N GLN A 13 -14.45 -5.90 16.30
CA GLN A 13 -13.56 -7.04 16.15
C GLN A 13 -14.20 -7.94 15.09
N GLY A 14 -13.86 -7.69 13.82
CA GLY A 14 -14.10 -8.69 12.77
C GLY A 14 -13.47 -10.03 13.17
N SER A 15 -14.15 -11.14 12.89
CA SER A 15 -13.54 -12.46 13.12
C SER A 15 -12.33 -12.62 12.18
N ALA A 16 -11.37 -13.47 12.53
CA ALA A 16 -10.21 -13.75 11.68
C ALA A 16 -10.58 -14.24 10.26
N ASP A 17 -11.84 -14.67 10.07
CA ASP A 17 -12.40 -15.15 8.81
C ASP A 17 -13.02 -14.03 7.96
N ASP A 18 -13.29 -12.85 8.53
CA ASP A 18 -13.86 -11.70 7.83
C ASP A 18 -12.95 -10.47 7.95
N LEU A 19 -12.22 -10.21 6.86
CA LEU A 19 -11.28 -9.10 6.74
C LEU A 19 -11.93 -7.86 6.08
N SER A 20 -13.26 -7.79 6.03
CA SER A 20 -14.01 -6.63 5.52
C SER A 20 -13.69 -5.32 6.26
N TRP A 21 -13.21 -5.40 7.51
CA TRP A 21 -12.77 -4.25 8.29
C TRP A 21 -11.58 -3.49 7.67
N LEU A 22 -10.85 -4.10 6.73
CA LEU A 22 -9.79 -3.41 5.97
C LEU A 22 -10.34 -2.32 5.05
N VAL A 23 -11.61 -2.40 4.66
CA VAL A 23 -12.24 -1.37 3.83
C VAL A 23 -12.31 -0.04 4.58
N GLY A 24 -11.94 1.05 3.93
CA GLY A 24 -11.92 2.38 4.51
C GLY A 24 -10.68 2.67 5.37
N THR A 25 -9.67 1.80 5.34
CA THR A 25 -8.43 1.98 6.11
C THR A 25 -7.29 2.48 5.22
N TYR A 26 -6.47 3.37 5.79
CA TYR A 26 -5.27 3.92 5.16
C TYR A 26 -4.01 3.32 5.79
N TRP A 27 -3.01 3.06 4.98
CA TRP A 27 -1.75 2.44 5.39
C TRP A 27 -0.58 3.23 4.84
N TYR A 28 0.49 3.37 5.61
CA TYR A 28 1.69 4.10 5.21
C TYR A 28 2.95 3.36 5.63
N VAL A 29 4.10 3.73 5.06
CA VAL A 29 5.42 3.24 5.45
C VAL A 29 6.02 4.16 6.54
N PRO A 30 6.24 3.67 7.77
CA PRO A 30 6.94 4.42 8.81
C PRO A 30 8.39 4.74 8.46
N THR A 31 8.97 5.77 9.10
CA THR A 31 10.35 6.24 8.84
C THR A 31 11.40 5.13 8.84
N GLU A 32 11.30 4.18 9.78
CA GLU A 32 12.23 3.07 9.92
C GLU A 32 12.22 2.08 8.75
N TYR A 33 11.14 2.08 7.96
CA TYR A 33 10.93 1.18 6.83
C TYR A 33 10.94 1.87 5.48
N LEU A 34 11.22 3.18 5.39
CA LEU A 34 11.37 3.89 4.11
C LEU A 34 12.47 3.35 3.17
N PRO A 35 13.61 2.81 3.66
CA PRO A 35 14.67 2.35 2.78
C PRO A 35 14.23 1.24 1.81
N ALA A 36 14.32 1.53 0.52
CA ALA A 36 14.11 0.60 -0.58
C ALA A 36 15.39 0.43 -1.41
N MET A 37 15.47 -0.68 -2.16
CA MET A 37 16.62 -1.02 -3.00
C MET A 37 16.28 -0.86 -4.47
N GLN A 38 16.90 0.14 -5.09
CA GLN A 38 16.83 0.39 -6.52
C GLN A 38 17.97 -0.34 -7.23
N GLN A 39 17.63 -1.09 -8.28
CA GLN A 39 18.58 -1.77 -9.15
C GLN A 39 18.46 -1.23 -10.57
N VAL A 40 19.58 -0.72 -11.09
CA VAL A 40 19.73 -0.25 -12.47
C VAL A 40 20.67 -1.20 -13.21
N ASN A 41 20.11 -1.98 -14.13
CA ASN A 41 20.80 -3.00 -14.93
C ASN A 41 21.25 -2.41 -16.27
N VAL A 42 22.31 -1.60 -16.22
CA VAL A 42 23.09 -1.16 -17.39
C VAL A 42 24.35 -2.01 -17.53
N THR A 43 25.30 -1.62 -18.38
CA THR A 43 26.56 -2.36 -18.61
C THR A 43 27.32 -2.66 -17.31
N GLU A 44 27.30 -1.73 -16.36
CA GLU A 44 27.73 -1.95 -14.98
C GLU A 44 26.49 -1.83 -14.07
N PRO A 45 25.94 -2.95 -13.57
CA PRO A 45 24.77 -2.90 -12.71
C PRO A 45 25.04 -2.09 -11.43
N LYS A 46 24.10 -1.21 -11.10
CA LYS A 46 24.17 -0.38 -9.90
C LYS A 46 23.01 -0.70 -8.99
N ILE A 47 23.30 -0.91 -7.70
CA ILE A 47 22.29 -1.01 -6.65
C ILE A 47 22.46 0.19 -5.72
N THR A 48 21.39 0.92 -5.48
CA THR A 48 21.36 2.08 -4.59
C THR A 48 20.18 1.98 -3.64
N GLN A 49 20.37 2.49 -2.43
CA GLN A 49 19.26 2.69 -1.51
C GLN A 49 18.59 4.02 -1.84
N VAL A 50 17.26 4.02 -1.86
CA VAL A 50 16.38 5.19 -1.97
C VAL A 50 15.37 5.16 -0.83
N ASN A 51 14.68 6.26 -0.57
CA ASN A 51 13.49 6.25 0.27
C ASN A 51 12.25 6.04 -0.60
N ASP A 52 11.33 5.19 -0.16
CA ASP A 52 10.05 4.97 -0.83
C ASP A 52 8.95 5.14 0.21
N GLN A 53 8.14 6.19 0.07
CA GLN A 53 6.91 6.34 0.84
C GLN A 53 5.75 5.81 0.01
N THR A 54 5.09 4.79 0.53
CA THR A 54 3.94 4.16 -0.11
C THR A 54 2.73 4.29 0.80
N LEU A 55 1.62 4.74 0.23
CA LEU A 55 0.30 4.84 0.87
C LEU A 55 -0.68 3.89 0.22
N TRP A 56 -1.46 3.17 1.02
CA TRP A 56 -2.58 2.37 0.52
C TRP A 56 -3.91 2.81 1.13
N TYR A 57 -4.96 2.73 0.32
CA TYR A 57 -6.35 2.87 0.75
C TYR A 57 -7.19 1.76 0.14
N PHE A 58 -7.82 0.92 0.97
CA PHE A 58 -8.66 -0.17 0.48
C PHE A 58 -10.13 0.24 0.39
N THR A 59 -10.72 0.06 -0.79
CA THR A 59 -12.08 0.49 -1.11
C THR A 59 -13.08 -0.65 -1.11
N GLU A 60 -12.64 -1.87 -1.41
CA GLU A 60 -13.52 -3.04 -1.48
C GLU A 60 -12.86 -4.29 -0.91
N TYR A 61 -13.71 -5.14 -0.33
CA TYR A 61 -13.34 -6.48 0.11
C TYR A 61 -14.44 -7.47 -0.27
N SER A 62 -14.06 -8.61 -0.84
CA SER A 62 -14.99 -9.69 -1.15
C SER A 62 -14.28 -11.04 -1.13
N ASN A 63 -14.65 -11.93 -0.21
CA ASN A 63 -14.17 -13.31 -0.13
C ASN A 63 -12.63 -13.42 -0.16
N GLY A 64 -11.95 -12.59 0.62
CA GLY A 64 -10.49 -12.55 0.67
C GLY A 64 -9.83 -11.68 -0.41
N TYR A 65 -10.56 -11.18 -1.40
CA TYR A 65 -10.02 -10.23 -2.38
C TYR A 65 -10.10 -8.79 -1.88
N LEU A 66 -9.08 -8.00 -2.19
CA LEU A 66 -8.98 -6.57 -1.89
C LEU A 66 -8.86 -5.77 -3.18
N VAL A 67 -9.55 -4.63 -3.22
CA VAL A 67 -9.39 -3.58 -4.22
C VAL A 67 -9.08 -2.28 -3.50
N GLY A 68 -8.20 -1.46 -4.08
CA GLY A 68 -7.83 -0.20 -3.48
C GLY A 68 -6.97 0.69 -4.38
N GLN A 69 -6.35 1.65 -3.72
CA GLN A 69 -5.56 2.73 -4.29
C GLN A 69 -4.18 2.76 -3.60
N CYS A 70 -3.11 2.89 -4.37
CA CYS A 70 -1.72 3.03 -3.94
C CYS A 70 -1.03 4.32 -4.45
N ALA A 71 -0.63 5.22 -3.57
CA ALA A 71 0.18 6.38 -3.94
C ALA A 71 1.61 6.16 -3.47
N ALA A 72 2.60 6.24 -4.36
CA ALA A 72 4.01 6.04 -4.02
C ALA A 72 4.86 7.24 -4.43
N SER A 73 5.80 7.62 -3.57
CA SER A 73 6.78 8.69 -3.79
C SER A 73 8.18 8.16 -3.47
N VAL A 74 9.10 8.29 -4.43
CA VAL A 74 10.50 7.88 -4.27
C VAL A 74 11.34 9.12 -4.04
N ASP A 75 12.16 9.10 -2.99
CA ASP A 75 13.02 10.21 -2.56
C ASP A 75 12.31 11.56 -2.37
N GLY A 76 10.98 11.52 -2.15
CA GLY A 76 10.15 12.72 -1.95
C GLY A 76 9.70 13.42 -3.24
N ASP A 77 9.82 12.76 -4.39
CA ASP A 77 9.24 13.22 -5.67
C ASP A 77 7.69 13.18 -5.64
N ASP A 78 7.06 13.69 -6.70
CA ASP A 78 5.61 13.66 -6.88
C ASP A 78 5.04 12.23 -6.74
N PHE A 79 3.83 12.12 -6.20
CA PHE A 79 3.17 10.83 -6.04
C PHE A 79 2.76 10.22 -7.38
N GLU A 80 3.13 8.95 -7.57
CA GLU A 80 2.62 8.11 -8.63
C GLU A 80 1.46 7.24 -8.11
N TYR A 81 0.39 7.13 -8.90
CA TYR A 81 -0.85 6.48 -8.50
C TYR A 81 -1.09 5.15 -9.23
N GLN A 82 -1.40 4.08 -8.47
CA GLN A 82 -1.72 2.75 -9.00
C GLN A 82 -2.96 2.08 -8.36
N SER A 83 -3.81 1.45 -9.16
CA SER A 83 -4.89 0.61 -8.60
C SER A 83 -4.31 -0.65 -7.95
N ILE A 84 -4.81 -1.02 -6.77
CA ILE A 84 -4.49 -2.26 -6.06
C ILE A 84 -5.55 -3.31 -6.39
N VAL A 85 -5.10 -4.51 -6.77
CA VAL A 85 -5.93 -5.72 -6.76
C VAL A 85 -5.12 -6.85 -6.14
N GLY A 86 -5.72 -7.58 -5.20
CA GLY A 86 -5.03 -8.71 -4.59
C GLY A 86 -5.91 -9.52 -3.65
N SER A 87 -5.27 -10.26 -2.77
CA SER A 87 -5.95 -11.11 -1.80
C SER A 87 -5.23 -11.13 -0.45
N VAL A 88 -6.02 -11.34 0.59
CA VAL A 88 -5.59 -11.67 1.93
C VAL A 88 -6.35 -12.92 2.42
N THR A 89 -5.62 -13.93 2.87
CA THR A 89 -6.23 -15.15 3.44
C THR A 89 -6.56 -14.94 4.92
N PRO A 90 -7.45 -15.74 5.53
CA PRO A 90 -7.71 -15.70 6.98
C PRO A 90 -6.47 -15.91 7.84
N GLU A 91 -5.48 -16.67 7.35
CA GLU A 91 -4.17 -16.87 7.99
C GLU A 91 -3.23 -15.66 7.81
N GLY A 92 -3.72 -14.62 7.16
CA GLY A 92 -3.01 -13.38 6.92
C GLY A 92 -2.02 -13.43 5.77
N THR A 93 -2.04 -14.42 4.87
CA THR A 93 -1.15 -14.39 3.69
C THR A 93 -1.64 -13.34 2.70
N VAL A 94 -0.75 -12.45 2.25
CA VAL A 94 -1.09 -11.32 1.38
C VAL A 94 -0.38 -11.45 0.04
N CYS A 95 -1.11 -11.21 -1.04
CA CYS A 95 -0.58 -11.08 -2.40
C CYS A 95 -1.29 -9.91 -3.09
N LEU A 96 -0.55 -8.89 -3.50
CA LEU A 96 -1.09 -7.68 -4.12
C LEU A 96 -0.42 -7.43 -5.47
N SER A 97 -1.18 -6.84 -6.38
CA SER A 97 -0.71 -6.30 -7.65
C SER A 97 -1.11 -4.84 -7.78
N PHE A 98 -0.24 -4.06 -8.41
CA PHE A 98 -0.42 -2.62 -8.58
C PHE A 98 -0.27 -2.28 -10.06
N THR A 99 -1.26 -1.56 -10.58
CA THR A 99 -1.29 -1.14 -11.99
C THR A 99 -1.44 0.37 -12.09
N PRO A 100 -0.53 1.08 -12.80
CA PRO A 100 -0.62 2.53 -12.96
C PRO A 100 -1.98 3.00 -13.47
N VAL A 101 -2.54 4.02 -12.80
CA VAL A 101 -3.77 4.70 -13.26
C VAL A 101 -3.45 5.48 -14.54
N GLY A 102 -4.33 5.41 -15.55
CA GLY A 102 -4.09 6.03 -16.86
C GLY A 102 -3.13 5.26 -17.79
N GLY A 103 -2.58 4.12 -17.33
CA GLY A 103 -1.58 3.33 -18.06
C GLY A 103 -2.12 2.23 -18.99
N ILE A 104 -3.44 2.06 -19.14
CA ILE A 104 -4.00 0.97 -19.96
C ILE A 104 -4.75 1.52 -21.18
N SER A 105 -4.16 1.35 -22.37
CA SER A 105 -4.91 1.21 -23.62
C SER A 105 -5.26 -0.26 -23.84
N LEU A 106 -6.53 -0.62 -23.74
CA LEU A 106 -7.03 -1.94 -24.17
C LEU A 106 -7.33 -2.00 -25.69
N HIS A 107 -6.72 -1.13 -26.50
CA HIS A 107 -6.83 -1.21 -27.97
C HIS A 107 -5.45 -1.18 -28.62
N PRO A 108 -5.06 -2.23 -29.39
CA PRO A 108 -3.81 -2.26 -30.12
C PRO A 108 -3.94 -1.40 -31.38
N VAL A 109 -3.87 -0.07 -31.24
CA VAL A 109 -3.59 0.80 -32.39
C VAL A 109 -2.09 1.10 -32.39
N ARG A 110 -1.37 0.28 -33.16
CA ARG A 110 -0.05 0.52 -33.74
C ARG A 110 0.96 1.31 -32.87
N GLY A 111 1.82 0.55 -32.18
CA GLY A 111 3.24 0.90 -32.13
C GLY A 111 3.80 1.50 -30.86
N SER A 112 3.05 1.59 -29.75
CA SER A 112 3.65 1.86 -28.45
C SER A 112 3.01 0.99 -27.38
N VAL A 113 3.75 -0.07 -27.01
CA VAL A 113 3.54 -0.78 -25.76
C VAL A 113 4.22 0.10 -24.70
N SER A 114 3.44 0.86 -23.92
CA SER A 114 3.97 1.29 -22.63
C SER A 114 3.90 0.05 -21.75
N VAL A 115 5.05 -0.56 -21.47
CA VAL A 115 5.14 -1.58 -20.43
C VAL A 115 4.84 -0.84 -19.13
N ALA A 116 3.57 -0.84 -18.72
CA ALA A 116 3.18 -0.40 -17.41
C ALA A 116 4.05 -1.18 -16.42
N ASN A 117 4.85 -0.47 -15.62
CA ASN A 117 5.68 -1.07 -14.58
C ASN A 117 4.72 -1.76 -13.61
N PHE A 118 4.57 -3.07 -13.77
CA PHE A 118 3.70 -3.86 -12.92
C PHE A 118 4.45 -4.14 -11.63
N ILE A 119 3.83 -3.79 -10.51
CA ILE A 119 4.39 -4.05 -9.18
C ILE A 119 3.64 -5.24 -8.60
N VAL A 120 4.38 -6.19 -8.04
CA VAL A 120 3.82 -7.29 -7.26
C VAL A 120 4.34 -7.23 -5.83
N GLY A 121 3.45 -7.48 -4.89
CA GLY A 121 3.76 -7.54 -3.47
C GLY A 121 3.34 -8.88 -2.88
N GLN A 122 4.18 -9.46 -2.04
CA GLN A 122 3.85 -10.64 -1.25
C GLN A 122 4.23 -10.41 0.20
N GLY A 123 3.44 -10.95 1.11
CA GLY A 123 3.69 -10.74 2.52
C GLY A 123 2.66 -11.35 3.44
N LYS A 124 2.53 -10.77 4.64
CA LYS A 124 1.60 -11.20 5.66
C LYS A 124 0.98 -10.04 6.45
N MET A 125 -0.28 -10.20 6.82
CA MET A 125 -0.91 -9.47 7.91
C MET A 125 -0.39 -10.01 9.24
N VAL A 126 0.21 -9.13 10.05
CA VAL A 126 0.82 -9.48 11.33
C VAL A 126 0.48 -8.46 12.40
N LYS A 127 0.61 -8.85 13.66
CA LYS A 127 0.60 -7.91 14.78
C LYS A 127 2.01 -7.38 15.02
N HIS A 128 2.24 -6.11 14.71
CA HIS A 128 3.48 -5.39 14.99
C HIS A 128 3.21 -4.39 16.12
N GLN A 129 3.91 -4.54 17.25
CA GLN A 129 3.70 -3.69 18.45
C GLN A 129 2.24 -3.62 18.95
N GLY A 130 1.48 -4.69 18.76
CA GLY A 130 0.06 -4.78 19.16
C GLY A 130 -0.94 -4.26 18.12
N GLU A 131 -0.46 -3.58 17.09
CA GLU A 131 -1.27 -3.07 15.98
C GLU A 131 -1.19 -3.98 14.77
N TRP A 132 -2.22 -3.96 13.93
CA TRP A 132 -2.17 -4.69 12.66
C TRP A 132 -1.23 -3.98 11.70
N ALA A 133 -0.47 -4.75 10.94
CA ALA A 133 0.46 -4.25 9.94
C ALA A 133 0.51 -5.21 8.74
N PHE A 134 0.70 -4.64 7.54
CA PHE A 134 1.09 -5.41 6.37
C PHE A 134 2.61 -5.52 6.34
N LEU A 135 3.15 -6.70 6.62
CA LEU A 135 4.56 -6.99 6.39
C LEU A 135 4.74 -7.47 4.96
N MET A 136 5.35 -6.68 4.09
CA MET A 136 5.34 -6.88 2.65
C MET A 136 6.72 -6.74 2.05
N GLN A 137 6.98 -7.51 0.99
CA GLN A 137 8.03 -7.21 0.01
C GLN A 137 7.36 -6.95 -1.34
N MET A 138 7.67 -5.82 -1.95
CA MET A 138 7.17 -5.40 -3.25
C MET A 138 8.33 -5.28 -4.23
N THR A 139 8.10 -5.68 -5.47
CA THR A 139 9.05 -5.45 -6.57
C THR A 139 8.30 -4.98 -7.80
N GLY A 140 8.77 -3.89 -8.37
CA GLY A 140 8.28 -3.33 -9.63
C GLY A 140 9.42 -2.91 -10.53
N GLY A 141 9.14 -2.78 -11.82
CA GLY A 141 10.12 -2.33 -12.79
C GLY A 141 9.95 -2.95 -14.17
N ASN A 142 10.96 -2.75 -15.01
CA ASN A 142 10.99 -3.21 -16.40
C ASN A 142 12.23 -4.07 -16.73
N GLY A 143 12.93 -4.55 -15.70
CA GLY A 143 14.15 -5.33 -15.85
C GLY A 143 15.42 -4.49 -16.01
N VAL A 144 15.35 -3.31 -16.64
CA VAL A 144 16.46 -2.33 -16.67
C VAL A 144 16.48 -1.50 -15.39
N TYR A 145 15.32 -1.05 -14.95
CA TYR A 145 15.13 -0.35 -13.69
C TYR A 145 14.16 -1.16 -12.84
N ASN A 146 14.55 -1.50 -11.61
CA ASN A 146 13.71 -2.23 -10.68
C ASN A 146 13.83 -1.61 -9.30
N LEU A 147 12.72 -1.54 -8.57
CA LEU A 147 12.67 -1.11 -7.19
C LEU A 147 12.12 -2.27 -6.36
N THR A 148 12.84 -2.68 -5.33
CA THR A 148 12.37 -3.65 -4.34
C THR A 148 12.30 -2.97 -2.99
N HIS A 149 11.14 -3.06 -2.35
CA HIS A 149 10.89 -2.44 -1.06
C HIS A 149 10.32 -3.48 -0.11
N TRP A 150 10.95 -3.62 1.06
CA TRP A 150 10.46 -4.44 2.16
C TRP A 150 10.06 -3.51 3.30
N ALA A 151 8.84 -3.64 3.81
CA ALA A 151 8.34 -2.76 4.87
C ALA A 151 7.24 -3.41 5.71
N TYR A 152 7.10 -2.91 6.94
CA TYR A 152 5.80 -2.92 7.60
C TYR A 152 5.03 -1.68 7.17
N MET A 153 3.82 -1.87 6.67
CA MET A 153 2.87 -0.77 6.52
C MET A 153 1.94 -0.74 7.72
N MET A 154 1.89 0.42 8.36
CA MET A 154 1.09 0.67 9.57
C MET A 154 -0.15 1.45 9.18
N GLN A 155 -1.23 1.27 9.95
CA GLN A 155 -2.44 2.04 9.70
C GLN A 155 -2.24 3.52 10.10
N THR A 156 -2.83 4.44 9.34
CA THR A 156 -2.95 5.86 9.69
C THR A 156 -4.40 6.33 9.53
N ARG A 157 -4.80 7.35 10.28
CA ARG A 157 -6.15 7.90 10.35
C ARG A 157 -6.12 9.42 10.54
N PRO A 158 -7.21 10.13 10.19
CA PRO A 158 -7.34 11.55 10.51
C PRO A 158 -7.06 11.81 12.00
N GLY A 159 -6.10 12.70 12.26
CA GLY A 159 -5.63 13.04 13.61
C GLY A 159 -4.30 12.40 14.01
N ASP A 160 -3.84 11.37 13.30
CA ASP A 160 -2.50 10.82 13.50
C ASP A 160 -1.43 11.77 12.94
N GLN A 161 -0.23 11.78 13.54
CA GLN A 161 0.87 12.60 13.02
C GLN A 161 1.25 12.20 11.59
N SER A 162 1.19 10.90 11.27
CA SER A 162 1.44 10.39 9.92
C SER A 162 0.37 10.81 8.91
N TRP A 163 -0.79 11.30 9.35
CA TRP A 163 -1.83 11.79 8.45
C TRP A 163 -1.45 13.12 7.78
N THR A 164 -0.80 14.01 8.53
CA THR A 164 -0.45 15.37 8.08
C THR A 164 1.05 15.58 7.87
N ASN A 165 1.88 14.65 8.31
CA ASN A 165 3.33 14.73 8.22
C ASN A 165 3.90 13.35 7.85
N LEU A 166 3.77 13.01 6.58
CA LEU A 166 4.18 11.72 6.06
C LEU A 166 5.70 11.59 6.00
N PRO A 167 6.29 10.51 6.57
CA PRO A 167 7.72 10.27 6.47
C PRO A 167 8.20 10.20 5.02
N GLY A 168 9.42 10.67 4.74
CA GLY A 168 10.01 10.55 3.41
C GLY A 168 9.45 11.50 2.35
N THR A 169 8.51 12.37 2.73
CA THR A 169 7.99 13.47 1.91
C THR A 169 8.49 14.82 2.42
N ASP A 170 8.20 15.90 1.70
CA ASP A 170 8.47 17.26 2.17
C ASP A 170 7.44 17.77 3.22
N GLY A 171 6.42 16.96 3.52
CA GLY A 171 5.35 17.29 4.47
C GLY A 171 4.38 18.36 3.96
N SER A 172 4.34 18.61 2.64
CA SER A 172 3.47 19.62 2.04
C SER A 172 2.01 19.18 1.88
N GLN A 173 1.75 17.87 1.85
CA GLN A 173 0.42 17.29 1.64
C GLN A 173 0.05 16.30 2.74
N SER A 174 -1.23 16.30 3.14
CA SER A 174 -1.82 15.26 3.99
C SER A 174 -2.27 14.03 3.18
N VAL A 175 -2.55 12.93 3.86
CA VAL A 175 -3.05 11.68 3.22
C VAL A 175 -4.32 11.92 2.42
N ASP A 176 -5.27 12.71 2.92
CA ASP A 176 -6.49 13.05 2.19
C ASP A 176 -6.25 13.92 0.95
N GLU A 177 -5.31 14.85 1.01
CA GLU A 177 -4.94 15.66 -0.17
C GLU A 177 -4.31 14.78 -1.25
N ILE A 178 -3.41 13.86 -0.87
CA ILE A 178 -2.76 12.94 -1.81
C ILE A 178 -3.77 12.03 -2.52
N PHE A 179 -4.77 11.50 -1.79
CA PHE A 179 -5.83 10.68 -2.40
C PHE A 179 -6.94 11.50 -3.07
N ALA A 180 -7.07 12.80 -2.78
CA ALA A 180 -7.98 13.68 -3.52
C ALA A 180 -7.53 13.90 -4.97
N ASP A 181 -6.22 13.83 -5.23
CA ASP A 181 -5.64 13.90 -6.57
C ASP A 181 -5.74 12.57 -7.34
N TRP A 182 -6.30 11.53 -6.73
CA TRP A 182 -6.62 10.24 -7.34
C TRP A 182 -7.83 10.33 -8.28
N GLY A 183 -7.68 11.04 -9.40
CA GLY A 183 -8.70 11.16 -10.45
C GLY A 183 -9.93 11.97 -10.04
#